data_AF-F0Q2W8-F1
#
_entry.id   AF-F0Q2W8-F1
#
_cell.length_a   1.000
_cell.length_b   1.000
_cell.length_c   1.000
_cell.angle_alpha   90.00
_cell.angle_beta   90.00
_cell.angle_gamma   90.00
#
_symmetry.space_group_name_H-M   'P 1'
#
loop_
_entity.id
_entity.type
_entity.pdbx_description
1 polymer ?
#
loop_
_entity_poly.entity_id
_entity_poly.type
_entity_poly.pdbx_seq_one_letter_code
_entity_poly.pdbx_strand_id
1 'polypeptide(L)'
;MQNTTIARPLRRARPARLALACALALAASAAGVAPAWAQTTAAAGAEPEPGMWAFDGEQNGKPGRGLQIDTQEGQGMVVSYVGYRSNGSSLFLQASGLRPAGSTAFTGTLQEFRNGPVIGGSTGNGEPAASLGTVQLSFDTPTSGTVTLPGDVPRRISRLTYQTLWNEPFRRDFILAAFAQPQPINVQNYDMQLAQGTFRLRQQTTSDGSLCTYSGPYQPRGAGVESEGTRVCTDANGTQRSSTFRAERFSIDSYGIFTGTLRSGDSTTYLMGPCRAGAVFLDSPLTCATVRRSYAVVQPGMWSFDDELDGRPGRSLQIDAQDGSRTMFVSYLGYRPDGSSMFLQGVTPDRAAATRYSVILKEYRNGPAIGGPASSGEEASTVGEAQLDFDSPTTGTIKLPFESTPRRISRYRYEDHTERFNRAFAAYVYPFGNYEGMRTLLDIAARSDVFQMKATPTTGNYCEYKGTYRLAGNGLASEGTRTCFSDGGTTTTDTPYRITDLTVDRNGLLRGRIEEAEGTRLVTGR
;
A
#
# COMPACT_ATOMS: atom_id res chain seq x y z
N MET A 1 -27.89 74.72 44.21
CA MET A 1 -27.52 74.80 42.77
C MET A 1 -26.28 75.69 42.67
N GLN A 2 -25.20 75.40 41.93
CA GLN A 2 -24.69 74.10 41.46
C GLN A 2 -23.20 74.29 41.06
N ASN A 3 -22.28 73.76 41.87
CA ASN A 3 -20.82 73.54 41.74
C ASN A 3 -19.87 74.52 40.99
N THR A 4 -18.67 74.66 41.56
CA THR A 4 -17.63 75.65 41.18
C THR A 4 -16.21 75.05 41.26
N THR A 5 -15.40 75.24 40.21
CA THR A 5 -13.91 75.40 40.20
C THR A 5 -12.94 74.31 40.73
N ILE A 6 -12.14 73.77 39.80
CA ILE A 6 -10.66 73.51 39.81
C ILE A 6 -9.93 73.09 41.12
N ALA A 7 -9.23 71.94 41.10
CA ALA A 7 -7.80 71.79 41.52
C ALA A 7 -7.22 70.35 41.38
N ARG A 8 -5.89 70.23 41.22
CA ARG A 8 -5.06 69.03 41.56
C ARG A 8 -4.24 69.36 42.83
N PRO A 9 -3.96 68.40 43.73
CA PRO A 9 -2.58 68.24 44.23
C PRO A 9 -2.14 66.79 44.61
N LEU A 10 -1.00 66.69 45.32
CA LEU A 10 -0.09 65.55 45.50
C LEU A 10 -0.38 64.56 46.66
N ARG A 11 0.18 63.35 46.52
CA ARG A 11 0.91 62.48 47.50
C ARG A 11 0.57 62.46 49.01
N ARG A 12 0.43 61.23 49.54
CA ARG A 12 1.02 60.65 50.80
C ARG A 12 0.90 59.10 50.67
N ALA A 13 1.83 58.20 51.04
CA ALA A 13 2.75 58.02 52.19
C ALA A 13 1.99 57.73 53.50
N ARG A 14 2.27 56.68 54.32
CA ARG A 14 3.36 55.66 54.47
C ARG A 14 2.76 54.45 55.27
N PRO A 15 3.46 53.36 55.71
CA PRO A 15 4.91 53.10 55.89
C PRO A 15 5.46 52.09 54.84
N ALA A 16 6.12 50.92 55.03
CA ALA A 16 6.60 50.13 56.19
C ALA A 16 7.78 49.18 55.84
N ARG A 17 8.10 48.23 56.76
CA ARG A 17 9.10 47.12 56.72
C ARG A 17 8.49 45.95 57.54
N LEU A 18 8.95 44.70 57.60
CA LEU A 18 10.20 44.00 57.22
C LEU A 18 9.80 42.52 56.97
N ALA A 19 10.25 41.83 55.92
CA ALA A 19 11.36 40.84 55.89
C ALA A 19 11.14 39.95 54.64
N LEU A 20 12.03 39.10 54.10
CA LEU A 20 13.49 38.90 54.01
C LEU A 20 13.65 37.40 53.59
N ALA A 21 14.55 37.11 52.64
CA ALA A 21 15.03 35.77 52.24
C ALA A 21 14.13 34.87 51.36
N CYS A 22 14.82 34.04 50.55
CA CYS A 22 14.36 32.99 49.63
C CYS A 22 13.41 33.41 48.47
N ALA A 23 13.73 33.19 47.20
CA ALA A 23 14.97 32.62 46.62
C ALA A 23 15.27 33.23 45.23
N LEU A 24 16.56 33.30 44.89
CA LEU A 24 17.04 33.57 43.53
C LEU A 24 17.29 32.24 42.79
N ALA A 25 17.41 32.34 41.47
CA ALA A 25 17.89 31.30 40.55
C ALA A 25 17.07 30.00 40.45
N LEU A 26 16.24 29.91 39.40
CA LEU A 26 16.26 28.78 38.45
C LEU A 26 15.48 29.10 37.15
N ALA A 27 15.84 30.22 36.50
CA ALA A 27 15.48 30.45 35.10
C ALA A 27 16.38 29.59 34.18
N ALA A 28 16.29 28.27 34.33
CA ALA A 28 17.01 27.33 33.48
C ALA A 28 16.54 27.49 32.03
N SER A 29 17.48 27.58 31.10
CA SER A 29 17.20 27.73 29.68
C SER A 29 16.45 26.48 29.17
N ALA A 30 15.14 26.62 28.96
CA ALA A 30 14.34 25.67 28.20
C ALA A 30 14.67 25.76 26.69
N ALA A 31 15.94 25.49 26.36
CA ALA A 31 16.32 25.03 25.04
C ALA A 31 15.64 23.66 24.87
N GLY A 32 14.41 23.68 24.37
CA GLY A 32 13.62 22.47 24.16
C GLY A 32 14.36 21.56 23.21
N VAL A 33 14.97 20.50 23.76
CA VAL A 33 15.55 19.42 22.96
C VAL A 33 14.38 18.73 22.28
N ALA A 34 14.08 19.17 21.06
CA ALA A 34 13.07 18.53 20.24
C ALA A 34 13.43 17.04 20.12
N PRO A 35 12.49 16.12 20.37
CA PRO A 35 12.77 14.70 20.23
C PRO A 35 13.26 14.46 18.80
N ALA A 36 14.42 13.81 18.62
CA ALA A 36 15.16 13.74 17.35
C ALA A 36 14.32 13.29 16.14
N TRP A 37 13.28 12.50 16.42
CA TRP A 37 12.13 12.14 15.59
C TRP A 37 11.47 13.27 14.80
N ALA A 38 11.61 14.54 15.21
CA ALA A 38 11.14 15.70 14.45
C ALA A 38 11.93 15.91 13.14
N GLN A 39 13.13 15.32 13.05
CA GLN A 39 13.93 15.23 11.84
C GLN A 39 13.88 13.80 11.30
N THR A 40 12.73 13.39 10.78
CA THR A 40 12.60 12.15 10.01
C THR A 40 13.49 12.23 8.76
N THR A 41 14.73 11.76 8.86
CA THR A 41 15.51 11.39 7.68
C THR A 41 14.69 10.39 6.89
N ALA A 42 14.49 10.65 5.59
CA ALA A 42 13.68 9.79 4.73
C ALA A 42 14.08 8.32 4.93
N ALA A 43 13.10 7.46 5.24
CA ALA A 43 13.40 6.07 5.56
C ALA A 43 14.13 5.45 4.37
N ALA A 44 15.27 4.78 4.61
CA ALA A 44 16.11 4.27 3.52
C ALA A 44 15.31 3.28 2.65
N GLY A 45 14.97 3.72 1.43
CA GLY A 45 14.00 3.04 0.59
C GLY A 45 12.55 3.15 1.10
N ALA A 46 12.04 4.35 1.38
CA ALA A 46 10.61 4.63 1.42
C ALA A 46 10.00 4.35 0.03
N GLU A 47 9.29 3.23 -0.10
CA GLU A 47 8.48 2.95 -1.28
C GLU A 47 7.14 3.65 -1.10
N PRO A 48 6.72 4.56 -1.99
CA PRO A 48 5.39 5.15 -1.91
C PRO A 48 4.34 4.09 -2.22
N GLU A 49 3.24 4.07 -1.47
CA GLU A 49 2.17 3.12 -1.73
C GLU A 49 1.38 3.46 -3.01
N PRO A 50 1.02 2.47 -3.83
CA PRO A 50 0.17 2.68 -4.99
C PRO A 50 -1.25 3.08 -4.57
N GLY A 51 -1.92 3.91 -5.37
CA GLY A 51 -3.30 4.39 -5.16
C GLY A 51 -3.45 5.91 -5.24
N MET A 52 -4.48 6.45 -4.56
CA MET A 52 -4.78 7.88 -4.54
C MET A 52 -3.84 8.67 -3.64
N TRP A 53 -3.33 9.80 -4.14
CA TRP A 53 -2.53 10.76 -3.38
C TRP A 53 -3.12 12.17 -3.54
N ALA A 54 -3.23 12.90 -2.44
CA ALA A 54 -3.82 14.23 -2.39
C ALA A 54 -2.79 15.30 -1.99
N PHE A 55 -3.04 16.55 -2.39
CA PHE A 55 -2.25 17.70 -1.97
C PHE A 55 -2.61 18.08 -0.53
N ASP A 56 -1.61 18.27 0.33
CA ASP A 56 -1.83 18.62 1.73
C ASP A 56 -2.46 20.02 1.82
N GLY A 57 -3.54 20.13 2.61
CA GLY A 57 -4.36 21.34 2.69
C GLY A 57 -5.47 21.47 1.63
N GLU A 58 -5.43 20.70 0.53
CA GLU A 58 -6.52 20.64 -0.45
C GLU A 58 -7.58 19.57 -0.06
N GLN A 59 -7.28 18.70 0.90
CA GLN A 59 -8.17 17.67 1.47
C GLN A 59 -9.26 18.26 2.39
N ASN A 60 -10.28 18.89 1.79
CA ASN A 60 -11.36 19.58 2.53
C ASN A 60 -12.78 19.00 2.28
N GLY A 61 -12.86 17.82 1.66
CA GLY A 61 -14.12 17.15 1.31
C GLY A 61 -14.83 17.67 0.05
N LYS A 62 -14.27 18.68 -0.62
CA LYS A 62 -14.74 19.18 -1.92
C LYS A 62 -13.89 18.63 -3.07
N PRO A 63 -14.36 18.70 -4.33
CA PRO A 63 -13.53 18.36 -5.48
C PRO A 63 -12.24 19.20 -5.52
N GLY A 64 -11.14 18.54 -5.86
CA GLY A 64 -9.81 19.13 -5.96
C GLY A 64 -9.00 18.48 -7.07
N ARG A 65 -7.68 18.70 -7.07
CA ARG A 65 -6.71 17.97 -7.89
C ARG A 65 -6.04 16.87 -7.07
N GLY A 66 -5.48 15.88 -7.73
CA GLY A 66 -4.80 14.76 -7.09
C GLY A 66 -3.75 14.11 -7.99
N LEU A 67 -2.97 13.23 -7.38
CA LEU A 67 -2.09 12.30 -8.06
C LEU A 67 -2.64 10.89 -7.86
N GLN A 68 -2.34 10.02 -8.82
CA GLN A 68 -2.61 8.60 -8.74
C GLN A 68 -1.32 7.89 -9.13
N ILE A 69 -0.72 7.21 -8.16
CA ILE A 69 0.63 6.69 -8.25
C ILE A 69 0.55 5.17 -8.30
N ASP A 70 1.31 4.56 -9.19
CA ASP A 70 1.39 3.11 -9.31
C ASP A 70 2.86 2.67 -9.31
N THR A 71 3.28 2.02 -8.23
CA THR A 71 4.58 1.37 -8.07
C THR A 71 4.47 -0.11 -8.35
N GLN A 72 5.29 -0.63 -9.25
CA GLN A 72 5.15 -2.01 -9.72
C GLN A 72 6.12 -2.97 -9.04
N GLU A 73 6.26 -2.89 -7.71
CA GLU A 73 7.29 -3.60 -6.91
C GLU A 73 8.76 -3.32 -7.32
N GLY A 74 9.02 -2.49 -8.34
CA GLY A 74 10.30 -2.39 -9.05
C GLY A 74 10.79 -0.96 -9.20
N GLN A 75 11.50 -0.67 -10.29
CA GLN A 75 11.93 0.72 -10.56
C GLN A 75 10.80 1.51 -11.23
N GLY A 76 9.91 0.82 -11.95
CA GLY A 76 8.76 1.36 -12.67
C GLY A 76 7.77 2.06 -11.77
N MET A 77 7.45 3.29 -12.17
CA MET A 77 6.39 4.10 -11.59
C MET A 77 5.56 4.74 -12.71
N VAL A 78 4.24 4.67 -12.58
CA VAL A 78 3.29 5.47 -13.37
C VAL A 78 2.65 6.50 -12.45
N VAL A 79 2.52 7.73 -12.93
CA VAL A 79 1.93 8.86 -12.21
C VAL A 79 0.89 9.51 -13.11
N SER A 80 -0.39 9.34 -12.79
CA SER A 80 -1.44 10.17 -13.39
C SER A 80 -1.69 11.40 -12.50
N TYR A 81 -1.74 12.58 -13.09
CA TYR A 81 -2.32 13.77 -12.47
C TYR A 81 -3.77 13.92 -12.91
N VAL A 82 -4.68 14.14 -11.97
CA VAL A 82 -6.09 14.47 -12.21
C VAL A 82 -6.37 15.87 -11.68
N GLY A 83 -6.93 16.74 -12.51
CA GLY A 83 -7.14 18.14 -12.16
C GLY A 83 -7.75 18.94 -13.30
N TYR A 84 -7.43 20.24 -13.37
CA TYR A 84 -8.15 21.20 -14.22
C TYR A 84 -7.22 22.00 -15.12
N ARG A 85 -7.71 22.37 -16.30
CA ARG A 85 -7.10 23.37 -17.18
C ARG A 85 -7.43 24.77 -16.67
N SER A 86 -6.73 25.79 -17.17
CA SER A 86 -7.01 27.20 -16.86
C SER A 86 -8.42 27.67 -17.27
N ASN A 87 -9.09 26.98 -18.18
CA ASN A 87 -10.50 27.21 -18.54
C ASN A 87 -11.52 26.45 -17.66
N GLY A 88 -11.07 25.81 -16.57
CA GLY A 88 -11.93 25.07 -15.64
C GLY A 88 -12.27 23.64 -16.04
N SER A 89 -12.07 23.23 -17.30
CA SER A 89 -12.33 21.84 -17.74
C SER A 89 -11.42 20.82 -17.05
N SER A 90 -11.91 19.62 -16.74
CA SER A 90 -11.06 18.55 -16.22
C SER A 90 -10.11 18.01 -17.29
N LEU A 91 -8.90 17.62 -16.89
CA LEU A 91 -7.97 16.85 -17.68
C LEU A 91 -7.30 15.77 -16.85
N PHE A 92 -6.74 14.77 -17.54
CA PHE A 92 -5.67 13.95 -16.98
C PHE A 92 -4.36 14.21 -17.71
N LEU A 93 -3.26 14.04 -16.99
CA LEU A 93 -1.89 13.97 -17.51
C LEU A 93 -1.26 12.68 -17.01
N GLN A 94 -0.28 12.14 -17.73
CA GLN A 94 0.50 11.00 -17.24
C GLN A 94 1.99 11.18 -17.44
N ALA A 95 2.77 10.70 -16.47
CA ALA A 95 4.20 10.44 -16.59
C ALA A 95 4.46 8.96 -16.23
N SER A 96 5.42 8.32 -16.88
CA SER A 96 5.89 6.98 -16.52
C SER A 96 7.40 6.87 -16.74
N GLY A 97 8.06 5.98 -16.01
CA GLY A 97 9.51 5.85 -16.05
C GLY A 97 10.08 4.91 -14.99
N LEU A 98 11.37 4.63 -15.12
CA LEU A 98 12.15 3.88 -14.14
C LEU A 98 12.83 4.86 -13.16
N ARG A 99 12.61 4.68 -11.86
CA ARG A 99 13.39 5.34 -10.80
C ARG A 99 14.81 4.75 -10.74
N PRO A 100 15.83 5.50 -10.32
CA PRO A 100 17.13 4.92 -9.98
C PRO A 100 16.99 3.85 -8.87
N ALA A 101 17.83 2.81 -8.90
CA ALA A 101 17.76 1.72 -7.92
C ALA A 101 17.95 2.25 -6.47
N GLY A 102 17.03 1.89 -5.58
CA GLY A 102 17.01 2.38 -4.19
C GLY A 102 16.49 3.81 -4.00
N SER A 103 16.14 4.53 -5.06
CA SER A 103 15.63 5.92 -5.00
C SER A 103 14.22 6.00 -4.42
N THR A 104 14.03 6.94 -3.49
CA THR A 104 12.70 7.40 -3.06
C THR A 104 12.20 8.60 -3.89
N ALA A 105 12.90 8.95 -4.97
CA ALA A 105 12.53 10.01 -5.91
C ALA A 105 12.25 9.49 -7.32
N PHE A 106 11.31 10.13 -8.01
CA PHE A 106 10.91 9.90 -9.40
C PHE A 106 10.91 11.23 -10.18
N THR A 107 11.30 11.18 -11.44
CA THR A 107 11.18 12.30 -12.37
C THR A 107 10.68 11.81 -13.72
N GLY A 108 9.69 12.48 -14.30
CA GLY A 108 9.15 12.12 -15.61
C GLY A 108 8.42 13.29 -16.27
N THR A 109 8.17 13.20 -17.57
CA THR A 109 7.45 14.24 -18.33
C THR A 109 5.94 14.04 -18.16
N LEU A 110 5.21 15.07 -17.70
CA LEU A 110 3.74 15.05 -17.70
C LEU A 110 3.22 15.34 -19.11
N GLN A 111 2.64 14.32 -19.72
CA GLN A 111 2.05 14.35 -21.05
C GLN A 111 0.53 14.41 -20.97
N GLU A 112 -0.08 15.36 -21.69
CA GLU A 112 -1.51 15.38 -22.03
C GLU A 112 -1.74 14.57 -23.31
N PHE A 113 -2.91 13.93 -23.42
CA PHE A 113 -3.33 13.18 -24.61
C PHE A 113 -4.66 13.71 -25.15
N ARG A 114 -4.97 13.42 -26.41
CA ARG A 114 -6.24 13.81 -27.06
C ARG A 114 -6.69 12.74 -28.07
N ASN A 115 -7.89 12.92 -28.62
CA ASN A 115 -8.45 12.20 -29.78
C ASN A 115 -8.59 10.67 -29.62
N GLY A 116 -8.52 10.13 -28.40
CA GLY A 116 -8.72 8.69 -28.13
C GLY A 116 -10.17 8.30 -27.89
N PRO A 117 -10.44 7.02 -27.54
CA PRO A 117 -11.79 6.48 -27.43
C PRO A 117 -12.66 7.17 -26.37
N VAL A 118 -13.90 7.48 -26.73
CA VAL A 118 -14.89 8.11 -25.85
C VAL A 118 -15.88 7.06 -25.32
N ILE A 119 -16.49 7.31 -24.15
CA ILE A 119 -17.46 6.38 -23.55
C ILE A 119 -18.67 6.21 -24.49
N GLY A 120 -18.98 4.96 -24.85
CA GLY A 120 -20.08 4.64 -25.78
C GLY A 120 -19.86 5.07 -27.24
N GLY A 121 -18.65 5.54 -27.59
CA GLY A 121 -18.30 5.95 -28.94
C GLY A 121 -17.62 4.87 -29.78
N SER A 122 -17.03 5.30 -30.90
CA SER A 122 -16.22 4.46 -31.77
C SER A 122 -14.88 4.09 -31.14
N THR A 123 -14.35 2.92 -31.51
CA THR A 123 -12.96 2.54 -31.22
C THR A 123 -11.99 3.41 -32.02
N GLY A 124 -10.80 3.60 -31.48
CA GLY A 124 -9.78 4.47 -32.02
C GLY A 124 -8.54 4.47 -31.13
N ASN A 125 -7.62 5.39 -31.39
CA ASN A 125 -6.40 5.56 -30.61
C ASN A 125 -6.13 7.05 -30.44
N GLY A 126 -5.79 7.45 -29.22
CA GLY A 126 -5.40 8.83 -28.93
C GLY A 126 -3.98 9.14 -29.39
N GLU A 127 -3.60 10.40 -29.22
CA GLU A 127 -2.27 10.92 -29.56
C GLU A 127 -1.76 11.87 -28.46
N PRO A 128 -0.43 12.02 -28.31
CA PRO A 128 0.15 13.06 -27.46
C PRO A 128 -0.32 14.46 -27.87
N ALA A 129 -0.95 15.19 -26.94
CA ALA A 129 -1.51 16.52 -27.18
C ALA A 129 -0.53 17.64 -26.84
N ALA A 130 0.03 17.63 -25.62
CA ALA A 130 0.95 18.62 -25.11
C ALA A 130 1.83 18.04 -23.99
N SER A 131 3.12 18.36 -23.99
CA SER A 131 3.98 18.14 -22.83
C SER A 131 3.95 19.38 -21.95
N LEU A 132 3.59 19.22 -20.67
CA LEU A 132 3.61 20.34 -19.72
C LEU A 132 5.00 20.49 -19.06
N GLY A 133 5.90 19.53 -19.26
CA GLY A 133 7.24 19.51 -18.68
C GLY A 133 7.41 18.45 -17.59
N THR A 134 8.53 18.51 -16.87
CA THR A 134 8.95 17.47 -15.92
C THR A 134 8.27 17.64 -14.56
N VAL A 135 7.60 16.59 -14.07
CA VAL A 135 7.22 16.45 -12.66
C VAL A 135 8.37 15.82 -11.86
N GLN A 136 8.60 16.30 -10.65
CA GLN A 136 9.52 15.70 -9.68
C GLN A 136 8.75 15.26 -8.45
N LEU A 137 8.95 14.01 -8.02
CA LEU A 137 8.42 13.43 -6.79
C LEU A 137 9.57 13.00 -5.90
N SER A 138 9.45 13.23 -4.60
CA SER A 138 10.39 12.76 -3.58
C SER A 138 9.62 12.32 -2.34
N PHE A 139 9.77 11.05 -1.96
CA PHE A 139 9.05 10.45 -0.84
C PHE A 139 9.94 10.34 0.40
N ASP A 140 9.43 10.83 1.52
CA ASP A 140 10.05 10.70 2.84
C ASP A 140 9.56 9.46 3.58
N THR A 141 8.29 9.07 3.39
CA THR A 141 7.70 7.82 3.91
C THR A 141 6.74 7.20 2.90
N PRO A 142 6.28 5.94 3.09
CA PRO A 142 5.35 5.29 2.16
C PRO A 142 4.04 6.04 1.88
N THR A 143 3.65 6.96 2.76
CA THR A 143 2.42 7.77 2.64
C THR A 143 2.63 9.26 2.59
N SER A 144 3.88 9.75 2.53
CA SER A 144 4.17 11.18 2.52
C SER A 144 5.36 11.55 1.64
N GLY A 145 5.19 12.63 0.89
CA GLY A 145 6.19 13.11 -0.07
C GLY A 145 5.99 14.55 -0.47
N THR A 146 6.84 15.01 -1.37
CA THR A 146 6.75 16.32 -2.02
C THR A 146 6.65 16.11 -3.53
N VAL A 147 5.70 16.79 -4.18
CA VAL A 147 5.64 16.92 -5.64
C VAL A 147 6.04 18.33 -6.05
N THR A 148 6.79 18.46 -7.13
CA THR A 148 6.93 19.71 -7.87
C THR A 148 6.30 19.48 -9.25
N LEU A 149 5.23 20.20 -9.54
CA LEU A 149 4.58 20.17 -10.87
C LEU A 149 5.27 21.18 -11.79
N PRO A 150 5.22 21.02 -13.12
CA PRO A 150 5.82 21.98 -14.04
C PRO A 150 5.25 23.40 -13.84
N GLY A 151 6.12 24.36 -13.54
CA GLY A 151 5.74 25.76 -13.30
C GLY A 151 5.03 26.03 -11.96
N ASP A 152 4.87 25.03 -11.09
CA ASP A 152 4.34 25.18 -9.73
C ASP A 152 5.50 25.09 -8.70
N VAL A 153 5.24 25.52 -7.46
CA VAL A 153 6.19 25.35 -6.35
C VAL A 153 6.15 23.92 -5.81
N PRO A 154 7.19 23.45 -5.08
CA PRO A 154 7.13 22.19 -4.36
C PRO A 154 5.98 22.19 -3.33
N ARG A 155 5.11 21.18 -3.40
CA ARG A 155 3.94 21.00 -2.54
C ARG A 155 4.00 19.64 -1.84
N ARG A 156 3.55 19.61 -0.58
CA ARG A 156 3.41 18.36 0.16
C ARG A 156 2.22 17.55 -0.35
N ILE A 157 2.41 16.23 -0.40
CA ILE A 157 1.39 15.25 -0.78
C ILE A 157 1.36 14.11 0.24
N SER A 158 0.18 13.55 0.42
CA SER A 158 -0.06 12.38 1.26
C SER A 158 -0.93 11.34 0.55
N ARG A 159 -0.68 10.06 0.85
CA ARG A 159 -1.57 8.95 0.44
C ARG A 159 -2.94 9.20 1.05
N LEU A 160 -3.98 9.24 0.21
CA LEU A 160 -5.35 9.35 0.68
C LEU A 160 -5.72 8.03 1.37
N THR A 161 -6.12 8.09 2.63
CA THR A 161 -6.49 6.89 3.42
C THR A 161 -7.91 7.02 3.95
N TYR A 162 -8.73 5.99 3.75
CA TYR A 162 -10.12 5.93 4.19
C TYR A 162 -10.35 4.67 5.03
N GLN A 163 -10.47 4.85 6.35
CA GLN A 163 -10.61 3.80 7.39
C GLN A 163 -9.40 2.85 7.48
N THR A 164 -8.53 3.05 8.48
CA THR A 164 -7.33 2.21 8.69
C THR A 164 -7.61 0.91 9.43
N LEU A 165 -6.87 -0.16 9.08
CA LEU A 165 -6.79 -1.40 9.88
C LEU A 165 -6.19 -1.19 11.28
N TRP A 166 -5.34 -0.18 11.44
CA TRP A 166 -4.51 0.05 12.63
C TRP A 166 -5.13 1.09 13.56
N ASN A 167 -6.40 0.88 13.93
CA ASN A 167 -7.10 1.69 14.92
C ASN A 167 -6.73 1.27 16.35
N GLU A 168 -6.65 2.23 17.28
CA GLU A 168 -6.54 1.90 18.71
C GLU A 168 -7.92 1.61 19.33
N PRO A 169 -8.02 0.65 20.27
CA PRO A 169 -6.98 -0.28 20.70
C PRO A 169 -6.87 -1.49 19.78
N PHE A 170 -5.68 -1.75 19.24
CA PHE A 170 -5.39 -2.97 18.48
C PHE A 170 -4.75 -4.01 19.41
N ARG A 171 -5.17 -5.29 19.31
CA ARG A 171 -4.41 -6.41 19.89
C ARG A 171 -4.69 -7.73 19.17
N ARG A 172 -3.65 -8.42 18.68
CA ARG A 172 -3.77 -9.70 17.97
C ARG A 172 -2.56 -10.62 18.22
N ASP A 173 -2.80 -11.92 18.18
CA ASP A 173 -1.76 -12.96 18.19
C ASP A 173 -1.44 -13.43 16.76
N PHE A 174 -0.16 -13.70 16.50
CA PHE A 174 0.37 -14.08 15.19
C PHE A 174 1.26 -15.33 15.30
N ILE A 175 1.33 -16.12 14.23
CA ILE A 175 2.31 -17.21 14.08
C ILE A 175 3.23 -16.85 12.92
N LEU A 176 4.44 -16.39 13.24
CA LEU A 176 5.34 -15.76 12.27
C LEU A 176 6.61 -16.59 12.10
N ALA A 177 6.90 -16.94 10.86
CA ALA A 177 8.23 -17.37 10.43
C ALA A 177 9.18 -16.16 10.46
N ALA A 178 10.25 -16.28 11.24
CA ALA A 178 11.30 -15.29 11.39
C ALA A 178 12.50 -15.65 10.49
N PHE A 179 12.68 -14.88 9.42
CA PHE A 179 13.78 -14.99 8.47
C PHE A 179 14.88 -13.98 8.86
N ALA A 180 15.86 -14.44 9.66
CA ALA A 180 17.05 -13.66 10.00
C ALA A 180 18.28 -14.34 9.39
N GLN A 181 19.06 -13.65 8.55
CA GLN A 181 20.33 -14.18 8.06
C GLN A 181 21.39 -14.10 9.18
N PRO A 182 22.22 -15.14 9.43
CA PRO A 182 22.28 -16.47 8.79
C PRO A 182 21.56 -17.58 9.59
N GLN A 183 20.62 -17.23 10.47
CA GLN A 183 19.89 -18.18 11.33
C GLN A 183 18.92 -19.07 10.52
N PRO A 184 18.60 -20.28 11.01
CA PRO A 184 17.48 -21.06 10.47
C PRO A 184 16.15 -20.31 10.65
N ILE A 185 15.21 -20.55 9.75
CA ILE A 185 13.87 -19.95 9.84
C ILE A 185 13.14 -20.57 11.04
N ASN A 186 12.79 -19.74 12.02
CA ASN A 186 12.09 -20.18 13.23
C ASN A 186 10.64 -19.66 13.21
N VAL A 187 9.67 -20.54 13.42
CA VAL A 187 8.27 -20.15 13.61
C VAL A 187 8.04 -19.81 15.08
N GLN A 188 7.48 -18.63 15.36
CA GLN A 188 7.30 -18.11 16.72
C GLN A 188 5.93 -17.45 16.89
N ASN A 189 5.38 -17.56 18.10
CA ASN A 189 4.14 -16.91 18.47
C ASN A 189 4.41 -15.49 18.98
N TYR A 190 3.66 -14.51 18.49
CA TYR A 190 3.79 -13.10 18.83
C TYR A 190 2.46 -12.48 19.26
N ASP A 191 2.46 -11.79 20.41
CA ASP A 191 1.39 -10.91 20.89
C ASP A 191 1.73 -9.47 20.51
N MET A 192 0.96 -8.87 19.59
CA MET A 192 1.11 -7.48 19.16
C MET A 192 -0.05 -6.63 19.69
N GLN A 193 0.26 -5.44 20.21
CA GLN A 193 -0.70 -4.48 20.73
C GLN A 193 -0.34 -3.06 20.27
N LEU A 194 -1.35 -2.27 19.90
CA LEU A 194 -1.29 -0.81 19.79
C LEU A 194 -2.29 -0.24 20.80
N ALA A 195 -1.82 0.49 21.80
CA ALA A 195 -2.68 1.17 22.74
C ALA A 195 -1.97 2.40 23.35
N GLN A 196 -2.71 3.50 23.49
CA GLN A 196 -2.24 4.74 24.11
C GLN A 196 -0.99 5.31 23.40
N GLY A 197 -0.95 5.22 22.07
CA GLY A 197 0.18 5.64 21.23
C GLY A 197 1.41 4.73 21.32
N THR A 198 1.31 3.59 22.03
CA THR A 198 2.42 2.66 22.27
C THR A 198 2.23 1.38 21.47
N PHE A 199 3.22 1.06 20.63
CA PHE A 199 3.38 -0.27 20.06
C PHE A 199 4.07 -1.18 21.07
N ARG A 200 3.54 -2.40 21.19
CA ARG A 200 4.19 -3.51 21.87
C ARG A 200 4.11 -4.75 21.00
N LEU A 201 5.24 -5.44 20.85
CA LEU A 201 5.33 -6.78 20.29
C LEU A 201 6.03 -7.68 21.30
N ARG A 202 5.48 -8.86 21.59
CA ARG A 202 6.03 -9.80 22.59
C ARG A 202 6.09 -11.19 22.01
N GLN A 203 7.29 -11.78 21.97
CA GLN A 203 7.46 -13.21 21.75
C GLN A 203 6.82 -13.98 22.90
N GLN A 204 5.96 -14.96 22.58
CA GLN A 204 5.38 -15.90 23.54
C GLN A 204 6.17 -17.21 23.62
N THR A 205 6.83 -17.60 22.52
CA THR A 205 7.55 -18.87 22.39
C THR A 205 8.76 -18.72 21.46
N THR A 206 9.90 -19.29 21.84
CA THR A 206 11.13 -19.37 21.04
C THR A 206 11.80 -20.73 21.23
N SER A 207 12.69 -21.09 20.31
CA SER A 207 13.41 -22.39 20.29
C SER A 207 14.59 -22.46 21.26
N ASP A 208 15.10 -21.31 21.73
CA ASP A 208 16.20 -21.20 22.70
C ASP A 208 15.74 -20.78 24.11
N GLY A 209 14.43 -20.61 24.31
CA GLY A 209 13.84 -20.13 25.56
C GLY A 209 14.02 -18.63 25.83
N SER A 210 14.67 -17.88 24.93
CA SER A 210 14.83 -16.43 25.09
C SER A 210 13.59 -15.67 24.62
N LEU A 211 13.02 -14.79 25.45
CA LEU A 211 11.78 -14.06 25.11
C LEU A 211 12.04 -12.56 25.05
N CYS A 212 11.90 -11.97 23.87
CA CYS A 212 11.98 -10.52 23.66
C CYS A 212 10.60 -9.85 23.68
N THR A 213 10.51 -8.72 24.39
CA THR A 213 9.48 -7.70 24.22
C THR A 213 10.09 -6.47 23.56
N TYR A 214 9.44 -5.97 22.52
CA TYR A 214 9.74 -4.75 21.78
C TYR A 214 8.67 -3.73 22.17
N SER A 215 9.04 -2.53 22.60
CA SER A 215 8.10 -1.51 23.07
C SER A 215 8.59 -0.10 22.73
N GLY A 216 7.71 0.73 22.17
CA GLY A 216 8.01 2.11 21.80
C GLY A 216 6.79 2.89 21.30
N PRO A 217 6.93 4.20 21.07
CA PRO A 217 5.93 4.94 20.30
C PRO A 217 5.78 4.35 18.90
N TYR A 218 4.62 4.55 18.26
CA TYR A 218 4.39 4.11 16.88
C TYR A 218 3.71 5.16 16.04
N GLN A 219 3.76 4.96 14.73
CA GLN A 219 3.10 5.79 13.73
C GLN A 219 2.45 4.88 12.67
N PRO A 220 1.17 5.09 12.32
CA PRO A 220 0.61 4.53 11.09
C PRO A 220 1.42 5.00 9.88
N ARG A 221 1.81 4.06 9.03
CA ARG A 221 2.60 4.26 7.81
C ARG A 221 2.02 3.35 6.74
N GLY A 222 1.00 3.86 6.07
CA GLY A 222 0.31 3.16 4.98
C GLY A 222 -0.63 2.07 5.44
N ALA A 223 -0.63 0.95 4.72
CA ALA A 223 -1.27 -0.30 5.13
C ALA A 223 -0.60 -0.93 6.37
N GLY A 224 0.44 -0.30 6.94
CA GLY A 224 1.17 -0.77 8.10
C GLY A 224 1.36 0.25 9.23
N VAL A 225 2.16 -0.16 10.22
CA VAL A 225 2.74 0.71 11.26
C VAL A 225 4.26 0.64 11.25
N GLU A 226 4.91 1.70 11.74
CA GLU A 226 6.31 1.69 12.13
C GLU A 226 6.45 2.08 13.61
N SER A 227 7.47 1.56 14.27
CA SER A 227 7.81 1.87 15.68
C SER A 227 9.32 1.75 15.88
N GLU A 228 9.88 2.55 16.77
CA GLU A 228 11.25 2.38 17.26
C GLU A 228 11.28 2.63 18.77
N GLY A 229 12.20 1.99 19.46
CA GLY A 229 12.26 2.04 20.92
C GLY A 229 13.11 0.93 21.50
N THR A 230 12.66 0.38 22.64
CA THR A 230 13.44 -0.57 23.44
C THR A 230 13.00 -2.01 23.22
N ARG A 231 13.97 -2.87 22.91
CA ARG A 231 13.85 -4.34 22.90
C ARG A 231 14.54 -4.89 24.14
N VAL A 232 13.76 -5.49 25.04
CA VAL A 232 14.26 -6.22 26.21
C VAL A 232 14.07 -7.71 25.96
N CYS A 233 15.16 -8.47 25.96
CA CYS A 233 15.15 -9.93 25.85
C CYS A 233 15.57 -10.56 27.18
N THR A 234 14.77 -11.50 27.69
CA THR A 234 15.10 -12.33 28.85
C THR A 234 15.62 -13.66 28.32
N ASP A 235 16.82 -14.10 28.71
CA ASP A 235 17.31 -15.46 28.38
C ASP A 235 16.74 -16.53 29.32
N ALA A 236 16.99 -17.81 29.02
CA ALA A 236 16.47 -18.95 29.77
C ALA A 236 16.93 -18.99 31.25
N ASN A 237 17.96 -18.23 31.63
CA ASN A 237 18.42 -18.08 33.02
C ASN A 237 17.79 -16.86 33.72
N GLY A 238 16.90 -16.13 33.06
CA GLY A 238 16.30 -14.90 33.56
C GLY A 238 17.11 -13.62 33.28
N THR A 239 18.25 -13.71 32.58
CA THR A 239 19.11 -12.54 32.35
C THR A 239 18.45 -11.60 31.33
N GLN A 240 18.19 -10.37 31.71
CA GLN A 240 17.64 -9.36 30.80
C GLN A 240 18.75 -8.59 30.07
N ARG A 241 18.60 -8.46 28.75
CA ARG A 241 19.44 -7.62 27.89
C ARG A 241 18.56 -6.60 27.16
N SER A 242 18.93 -5.33 27.27
CA SER A 242 18.22 -4.22 26.62
C SER A 242 19.00 -3.74 25.40
N SER A 243 18.27 -3.34 24.36
CA SER A 243 18.81 -2.89 23.07
C SER A 243 17.79 -1.98 22.37
N THR A 244 18.21 -1.20 21.38
CA THR A 244 17.26 -0.52 20.49
C THR A 244 16.68 -1.49 19.46
N PHE A 245 15.48 -1.16 18.97
CA PHE A 245 14.91 -1.80 17.78
C PHE A 245 14.18 -0.77 16.91
N ARG A 246 14.03 -1.10 15.63
CA ARG A 246 13.08 -0.47 14.72
C ARG A 246 12.22 -1.54 14.03
N ALA A 247 10.91 -1.37 14.09
CA ALA A 247 9.90 -2.11 13.34
C ALA A 247 9.51 -1.29 12.11
N GLU A 248 9.73 -1.84 10.92
CA GLU A 248 9.46 -1.22 9.62
C GLU A 248 8.37 -2.02 8.89
N ARG A 249 7.41 -1.30 8.28
CA ARG A 249 6.35 -1.87 7.41
C ARG A 249 5.59 -3.05 8.04
N PHE A 250 5.19 -2.96 9.31
CA PHE A 250 4.34 -3.96 9.95
C PHE A 250 2.92 -3.86 9.37
N SER A 251 2.62 -4.67 8.36
CA SER A 251 1.34 -4.68 7.62
C SER A 251 0.66 -6.04 7.71
N ILE A 252 -0.66 -6.06 7.53
CA ILE A 252 -1.44 -7.28 7.33
C ILE A 252 -2.09 -7.13 5.97
N ASP A 253 -1.76 -8.02 5.04
CA ASP A 253 -2.34 -7.97 3.71
C ASP A 253 -3.78 -8.50 3.67
N SER A 254 -4.38 -8.32 2.51
CA SER A 254 -5.73 -8.69 2.17
C SER A 254 -6.00 -10.20 2.08
N TYR A 255 -5.06 -11.06 2.47
CA TYR A 255 -5.29 -12.48 2.78
C TYR A 255 -5.19 -12.81 4.27
N GLY A 256 -4.78 -11.85 5.10
CA GLY A 256 -4.47 -12.07 6.51
C GLY A 256 -3.04 -12.56 6.75
N ILE A 257 -2.15 -12.43 5.76
CA ILE A 257 -0.72 -12.64 5.96
C ILE A 257 -0.12 -11.35 6.51
N PHE A 258 0.40 -11.43 7.72
CA PHE A 258 1.24 -10.40 8.29
C PHE A 258 2.61 -10.41 7.63
N THR A 259 3.15 -9.23 7.37
CA THR A 259 4.58 -9.05 7.07
C THR A 259 5.15 -7.85 7.80
N GLY A 260 6.43 -7.89 8.17
CA GLY A 260 7.14 -6.76 8.76
C GLY A 260 8.64 -7.01 8.87
N THR A 261 9.43 -5.96 9.07
CA THR A 261 10.88 -6.07 9.30
C THR A 261 11.24 -5.55 10.68
N LEU A 262 11.97 -6.33 11.47
CA LEU A 262 12.60 -5.90 12.71
C LEU A 262 14.10 -5.71 12.52
N ARG A 263 14.62 -4.54 12.87
CA ARG A 263 16.05 -4.25 13.02
C ARG A 263 16.40 -4.11 14.50
N SER A 264 17.54 -4.62 14.94
CA SER A 264 18.05 -4.45 16.30
C SER A 264 19.56 -4.69 16.35
N GLY A 265 20.33 -3.62 16.57
CA GLY A 265 21.75 -3.62 16.19
C GLY A 265 21.91 -3.91 14.69
N ASP A 266 22.95 -4.65 14.33
CA ASP A 266 23.19 -5.10 12.95
C ASP A 266 22.24 -6.21 12.47
N SER A 267 21.41 -6.77 13.36
CA SER A 267 20.48 -7.85 13.03
C SER A 267 19.24 -7.32 12.33
N THR A 268 18.88 -7.93 11.19
CA THR A 268 17.63 -7.70 10.47
C THR A 268 16.86 -9.02 10.34
N THR A 269 15.62 -9.03 10.82
CA THR A 269 14.69 -10.16 10.79
C THR A 269 13.44 -9.78 10.02
N TYR A 270 13.14 -10.51 8.95
CA TYR A 270 11.84 -10.40 8.28
C TYR A 270 10.86 -11.36 8.97
N LEU A 271 9.71 -10.83 9.39
CA LEU A 271 8.61 -11.61 9.97
C LEU A 271 7.53 -11.79 8.93
N MET A 272 7.06 -13.03 8.73
CA MET A 272 5.96 -13.34 7.82
C MET A 272 5.07 -14.46 8.38
N GLY A 273 3.77 -14.40 8.15
CA GLY A 273 2.88 -15.55 8.42
C GLY A 273 1.42 -15.17 8.65
N PRO A 274 0.52 -16.17 8.76
CA PRO A 274 -0.88 -15.92 9.08
C PRO A 274 -1.04 -15.41 10.52
N CYS A 275 -1.95 -14.46 10.71
CA CYS A 275 -2.44 -14.13 12.05
C CYS A 275 -3.38 -15.23 12.59
N ARG A 276 -3.52 -15.36 13.91
CA ARG A 276 -4.34 -16.44 14.50
C ARG A 276 -5.84 -16.23 14.27
N ALA A 277 -6.58 -17.34 14.17
CA ALA A 277 -8.03 -17.36 14.01
C ALA A 277 -8.76 -16.65 15.16
N GLY A 278 -9.95 -16.10 14.88
CA GLY A 278 -10.78 -15.36 15.85
C GLY A 278 -10.60 -13.82 15.82
N ALA A 279 -9.67 -13.31 15.01
CA ALA A 279 -9.46 -11.88 14.79
C ALA A 279 -10.59 -11.24 13.95
N VAL A 280 -11.57 -10.59 14.59
CA VAL A 280 -12.54 -9.71 13.91
C VAL A 280 -11.83 -8.46 13.39
N PHE A 281 -12.14 -8.00 12.17
CA PHE A 281 -11.68 -6.72 11.64
C PHE A 281 -12.88 -5.91 11.15
N LEU A 282 -13.01 -4.66 11.64
CA LEU A 282 -14.00 -3.66 11.18
C LEU A 282 -15.43 -4.23 11.03
N ASP A 283 -15.93 -4.86 12.09
CA ASP A 283 -17.24 -5.54 12.21
C ASP A 283 -17.55 -6.60 11.13
N SER A 284 -16.54 -6.99 10.35
CA SER A 284 -16.61 -8.12 9.43
C SER A 284 -16.27 -9.43 10.18
N PRO A 285 -17.08 -10.50 10.04
CA PRO A 285 -16.77 -11.81 10.61
C PRO A 285 -15.59 -12.53 9.89
N LEU A 286 -14.91 -11.83 8.98
CA LEU A 286 -13.88 -12.37 8.10
C LEU A 286 -12.51 -12.31 8.77
N THR A 287 -12.22 -13.37 9.50
CA THR A 287 -10.99 -13.60 10.28
C THR A 287 -9.71 -13.62 9.46
N CYS A 288 -8.58 -13.55 10.16
CA CYS A 288 -7.31 -14.08 9.70
C CYS A 288 -7.48 -15.50 9.11
N ALA A 289 -7.20 -15.65 7.82
CA ALA A 289 -7.10 -16.90 7.03
C ALA A 289 -8.24 -17.95 7.07
N THR A 290 -9.17 -17.98 8.04
CA THR A 290 -10.09 -19.12 8.25
C THR A 290 -11.44 -19.02 7.53
N VAL A 291 -11.54 -18.27 6.44
CA VAL A 291 -12.73 -18.22 5.58
C VAL A 291 -12.32 -18.16 4.12
N ARG A 292 -12.83 -19.05 3.25
CA ARG A 292 -12.57 -19.00 1.80
C ARG A 292 -13.00 -17.62 1.29
N ARG A 293 -12.05 -16.76 0.90
CA ARG A 293 -12.35 -15.44 0.34
C ARG A 293 -12.98 -15.63 -1.03
N SER A 294 -14.32 -15.57 -1.09
CA SER A 294 -15.13 -15.60 -2.31
C SER A 294 -15.07 -14.31 -3.12
N TYR A 295 -14.19 -13.39 -2.74
CA TYR A 295 -13.95 -12.09 -3.33
C TYR A 295 -12.50 -12.00 -3.80
N ALA A 296 -12.28 -11.47 -5.00
CA ALA A 296 -10.99 -10.96 -5.40
C ALA A 296 -10.59 -9.77 -4.51
N VAL A 297 -9.30 -9.67 -4.18
CA VAL A 297 -8.75 -8.44 -3.61
C VAL A 297 -8.07 -7.66 -4.71
N VAL A 298 -8.77 -6.65 -5.22
CA VAL A 298 -8.31 -5.79 -6.31
C VAL A 298 -7.05 -5.04 -5.87
N GLN A 299 -5.95 -5.19 -6.63
CA GLN A 299 -4.72 -4.44 -6.39
C GLN A 299 -4.91 -2.97 -6.80
N PRO A 300 -4.52 -2.00 -5.94
CA PRO A 300 -4.45 -0.60 -6.34
C PRO A 300 -3.41 -0.38 -7.45
N GLY A 301 -3.60 0.67 -8.25
CA GLY A 301 -2.70 1.06 -9.34
C GLY A 301 -3.43 1.45 -10.63
N MET A 302 -2.69 1.48 -11.74
CA MET A 302 -3.24 1.77 -13.07
C MET A 302 -3.73 0.49 -13.75
N TRP A 303 -4.87 0.56 -14.43
CA TRP A 303 -5.53 -0.55 -15.11
C TRP A 303 -5.88 -0.17 -16.55
N SER A 304 -5.53 -1.02 -17.50
CA SER A 304 -5.81 -0.85 -18.93
C SER A 304 -7.04 -1.64 -19.36
N PHE A 305 -7.70 -1.18 -20.43
CA PHE A 305 -8.61 -2.04 -21.20
C PHE A 305 -7.78 -2.98 -22.07
N ASP A 306 -8.05 -4.29 -21.99
CA ASP A 306 -7.19 -5.30 -22.63
C ASP A 306 -7.18 -5.15 -24.17
N ASP A 307 -8.27 -4.65 -24.76
CA ASP A 307 -8.45 -4.37 -26.18
C ASP A 307 -7.97 -2.97 -26.62
N GLU A 308 -7.38 -2.17 -25.72
CA GLU A 308 -6.71 -0.89 -26.02
C GLU A 308 -5.21 -0.91 -25.68
N LEU A 309 -4.64 -2.08 -25.37
CA LEU A 309 -3.23 -2.24 -24.98
C LEU A 309 -2.29 -2.45 -26.19
N ASP A 310 -2.40 -1.60 -27.22
CA ASP A 310 -1.61 -1.71 -28.47
C ASP A 310 -0.29 -0.89 -28.47
N GLY A 311 0.01 -0.22 -27.34
CA GLY A 311 1.16 0.67 -27.18
C GLY A 311 0.88 2.15 -27.49
N ARG A 312 -0.36 2.52 -27.83
CA ARG A 312 -0.79 3.90 -28.07
C ARG A 312 -1.67 4.44 -26.93
N PRO A 313 -1.97 5.76 -26.90
CA PRO A 313 -2.85 6.37 -25.89
C PRO A 313 -4.32 5.90 -25.95
N GLY A 314 -4.62 4.77 -25.30
CA GLY A 314 -5.98 4.32 -25.02
C GLY A 314 -6.65 5.06 -23.84
N ARG A 315 -7.78 4.51 -23.39
CA ARG A 315 -8.42 4.79 -22.09
C ARG A 315 -7.73 3.99 -20.99
N SER A 316 -7.81 4.48 -19.75
CA SER A 316 -7.39 3.71 -18.57
C SER A 316 -8.28 3.97 -17.37
N LEU A 317 -8.18 3.09 -16.39
CA LEU A 317 -8.69 3.28 -15.04
C LEU A 317 -7.51 3.41 -14.09
N GLN A 318 -7.71 4.12 -12.99
CA GLN A 318 -6.82 4.13 -11.84
C GLN A 318 -7.70 3.76 -10.64
N ILE A 319 -7.42 2.59 -10.06
CA ILE A 319 -8.25 1.97 -9.03
C ILE A 319 -7.45 1.99 -7.72
N ASP A 320 -8.12 2.36 -6.64
CA ASP A 320 -7.57 2.32 -5.29
C ASP A 320 -8.58 1.66 -4.35
N ALA A 321 -8.42 0.34 -4.19
CA ALA A 321 -9.08 -0.43 -3.16
C ALA A 321 -8.31 -0.22 -1.84
N GLN A 322 -8.96 0.39 -0.87
CA GLN A 322 -8.32 0.85 0.36
C GLN A 322 -8.14 -0.31 1.34
N ASP A 323 -6.90 -0.65 1.69
CA ASP A 323 -6.58 -1.82 2.51
C ASP A 323 -7.30 -1.80 3.87
N GLY A 324 -8.13 -2.82 4.08
CA GLY A 324 -8.99 -2.99 5.26
C GLY A 324 -10.39 -2.41 5.13
N SER A 325 -10.60 -1.39 4.29
CA SER A 325 -11.95 -0.89 4.02
C SER A 325 -12.66 -1.76 2.96
N ARG A 326 -13.98 -1.59 2.86
CA ARG A 326 -14.74 -2.01 1.67
C ARG A 326 -14.66 -0.95 0.56
N THR A 327 -14.10 0.22 0.85
CA THR A 327 -14.04 1.39 -0.02
C THR A 327 -13.12 1.19 -1.21
N MET A 328 -13.63 1.54 -2.39
CA MET A 328 -12.87 1.62 -3.63
C MET A 328 -13.06 3.01 -4.26
N PHE A 329 -11.96 3.70 -4.53
CA PHE A 329 -11.92 4.85 -5.41
C PHE A 329 -11.62 4.38 -6.84
N VAL A 330 -12.28 4.98 -7.82
CA VAL A 330 -12.04 4.73 -9.24
C VAL A 330 -11.96 6.08 -9.94
N SER A 331 -10.85 6.35 -10.61
CA SER A 331 -10.79 7.42 -11.62
C SER A 331 -10.69 6.79 -13.00
N TYR A 332 -11.60 7.19 -13.90
CA TYR A 332 -11.52 6.88 -15.31
C TYR A 332 -10.76 8.00 -16.01
N LEU A 333 -9.77 7.63 -16.83
CA LEU A 333 -8.94 8.53 -17.62
C LEU A 333 -9.22 8.26 -19.11
N GLY A 334 -9.72 9.26 -19.82
CA GLY A 334 -10.12 9.10 -21.22
C GLY A 334 -10.53 10.43 -21.86
N TYR A 335 -11.39 10.37 -22.88
CA TYR A 335 -11.59 11.48 -23.81
C TYR A 335 -13.06 11.90 -23.93
N ARG A 336 -13.29 13.19 -24.18
CA ARG A 336 -14.59 13.77 -24.55
C ARG A 336 -14.82 13.67 -26.06
N PRO A 337 -16.08 13.82 -26.53
CA PRO A 337 -16.41 13.89 -27.96
C PRO A 337 -15.73 15.02 -28.75
N ASP A 338 -15.20 16.06 -28.08
CA ASP A 338 -14.39 17.13 -28.69
C ASP A 338 -12.90 16.77 -28.83
N GLY A 339 -12.51 15.55 -28.45
CA GLY A 339 -11.14 15.05 -28.46
C GLY A 339 -10.32 15.40 -27.21
N SER A 340 -10.79 16.30 -26.34
CA SER A 340 -10.04 16.69 -25.13
C SER A 340 -9.98 15.57 -24.10
N SER A 341 -8.86 15.46 -23.37
CA SER A 341 -8.79 14.54 -22.22
C SER A 341 -9.66 15.02 -21.06
N MET A 342 -10.21 14.06 -20.32
CA MET A 342 -10.98 14.25 -19.10
C MET A 342 -10.61 13.19 -18.07
N PHE A 343 -10.78 13.52 -16.80
CA PHE A 343 -10.97 12.50 -15.77
C PHE A 343 -12.43 12.49 -15.32
N LEU A 344 -12.95 11.30 -15.05
CA LEU A 344 -14.14 11.09 -14.22
C LEU A 344 -13.68 10.41 -12.94
N GLN A 345 -14.32 10.68 -11.80
CA GLN A 345 -14.02 10.00 -10.55
C GLN A 345 -15.29 9.57 -9.84
N GLY A 346 -15.19 8.47 -9.11
CA GLY A 346 -16.23 7.97 -8.22
C GLY A 346 -15.62 7.19 -7.05
N VAL A 347 -16.43 7.02 -6.01
CA VAL A 347 -16.09 6.20 -4.84
C VAL A 347 -17.31 5.38 -4.46
N THR A 348 -17.09 4.13 -4.07
CA THR A 348 -18.10 3.34 -3.34
C THR A 348 -17.51 2.88 -2.02
N PRO A 349 -18.20 3.04 -0.88
CA PRO A 349 -17.83 2.38 0.38
C PRO A 349 -18.24 0.90 0.38
N ASP A 350 -19.13 0.49 -0.54
CA ASP A 350 -19.82 -0.79 -0.53
C ASP A 350 -19.59 -1.63 -1.79
N ARG A 351 -19.88 -2.93 -1.65
CA ARG A 351 -19.79 -3.91 -2.74
C ARG A 351 -21.16 -4.52 -3.00
N ALA A 352 -21.56 -4.58 -4.27
CA ALA A 352 -22.82 -5.18 -4.70
C ALA A 352 -22.80 -6.72 -4.58
N ALA A 353 -21.62 -7.33 -4.70
CA ALA A 353 -21.36 -8.74 -4.40
C ALA A 353 -19.93 -8.90 -3.87
N ALA A 354 -19.46 -10.13 -3.70
CA ALA A 354 -18.10 -10.42 -3.25
C ALA A 354 -17.04 -9.78 -4.18
N THR A 355 -17.18 -10.02 -5.49
CA THR A 355 -16.30 -9.54 -6.57
C THR A 355 -16.78 -8.24 -7.25
N ARG A 356 -18.03 -7.82 -7.00
CA ARG A 356 -18.73 -6.81 -7.82
C ARG A 356 -18.92 -5.49 -7.09
N TYR A 357 -18.61 -4.39 -7.78
CA TYR A 357 -18.74 -3.01 -7.31
C TYR A 357 -19.56 -2.19 -8.32
N SER A 358 -20.43 -1.31 -7.83
CA SER A 358 -21.09 -0.28 -8.62
C SER A 358 -20.56 1.07 -8.18
N VAL A 359 -20.11 1.90 -9.13
CA VAL A 359 -19.47 3.20 -8.85
C VAL A 359 -20.10 4.27 -9.72
N ILE A 360 -20.67 5.31 -9.10
CA ILE A 360 -21.19 6.47 -9.85
C ILE A 360 -20.00 7.34 -10.26
N LEU A 361 -19.74 7.41 -11.57
CA LEU A 361 -18.70 8.25 -12.15
C LEU A 361 -19.22 9.67 -12.36
N LYS A 362 -18.43 10.65 -11.92
CA LYS A 362 -18.72 12.08 -11.98
C LYS A 362 -17.60 12.85 -12.68
N GLU A 363 -17.96 13.84 -13.48
CA GLU A 363 -17.04 14.84 -14.00
C GLU A 363 -17.02 16.05 -13.05
N TYR A 364 -15.86 16.70 -12.93
CA TYR A 364 -15.66 17.87 -12.10
C TYR A 364 -15.10 19.04 -12.93
N ARG A 365 -15.28 20.28 -12.45
CA ARG A 365 -14.73 21.48 -13.08
C ARG A 365 -14.30 22.54 -12.06
N ASN A 366 -13.64 23.59 -12.53
CA ASN A 366 -13.33 24.84 -11.81
C ASN A 366 -12.42 24.72 -10.57
N GLY A 367 -11.79 23.55 -10.34
CA GLY A 367 -10.78 23.35 -9.29
C GLY A 367 -9.36 23.85 -9.69
N PRO A 368 -8.32 23.50 -8.91
CA PRO A 368 -6.98 24.06 -9.09
C PRO A 368 -6.32 23.64 -10.42
N ALA A 369 -5.95 24.63 -11.23
CA ALA A 369 -5.04 24.45 -12.35
C ALA A 369 -3.57 24.42 -11.87
N ILE A 370 -2.68 23.79 -12.64
CA ILE A 370 -1.23 23.80 -12.35
C ILE A 370 -0.71 25.23 -12.41
N GLY A 371 0.03 25.67 -11.37
CA GLY A 371 0.48 27.06 -11.22
C GLY A 371 -0.63 28.07 -10.89
N GLY A 372 -1.89 27.63 -10.79
CA GLY A 372 -3.03 28.45 -10.42
C GLY A 372 -3.23 28.62 -8.91
N PRO A 373 -4.16 29.48 -8.49
CA PRO A 373 -4.59 29.55 -7.08
C PRO A 373 -5.31 28.26 -6.67
N ALA A 374 -5.22 27.91 -5.39
CA ALA A 374 -5.97 26.79 -4.83
C ALA A 374 -7.47 27.15 -4.68
N SER A 375 -8.29 26.74 -5.65
CA SER A 375 -9.75 26.76 -5.56
C SER A 375 -10.30 25.40 -5.10
N SER A 376 -11.57 25.35 -4.71
CA SER A 376 -12.32 24.09 -4.71
C SER A 376 -13.02 23.96 -6.05
N GLY A 377 -12.97 22.77 -6.65
CA GLY A 377 -13.81 22.44 -7.80
C GLY A 377 -15.26 22.19 -7.42
N GLU A 378 -16.09 21.99 -8.44
CA GLU A 378 -17.49 21.61 -8.34
C GLU A 378 -17.80 20.42 -9.23
N GLU A 379 -18.90 19.72 -8.97
CA GLU A 379 -19.41 18.69 -9.88
C GLU A 379 -19.89 19.33 -11.18
N ALA A 380 -19.34 18.89 -12.31
CA ALA A 380 -19.75 19.34 -13.64
C ALA A 380 -20.93 18.51 -14.14
N SER A 381 -20.89 17.19 -13.94
CA SER A 381 -21.94 16.24 -14.30
C SER A 381 -21.82 14.93 -13.49
N THR A 382 -22.94 14.24 -13.28
CA THR A 382 -22.93 12.80 -13.00
C THR A 382 -23.07 12.08 -14.34
N VAL A 383 -22.12 11.23 -14.71
CA VAL A 383 -22.07 10.53 -16.01
C VAL A 383 -22.87 9.22 -15.96
N GLY A 384 -22.84 8.51 -14.83
CA GLY A 384 -23.64 7.31 -14.60
C GLY A 384 -22.93 6.25 -13.76
N GLU A 385 -23.56 5.08 -13.61
CA GLU A 385 -22.95 3.94 -12.94
C GLU A 385 -21.98 3.18 -13.87
N ALA A 386 -20.75 2.98 -13.42
CA ALA A 386 -19.86 1.95 -13.91
C ALA A 386 -19.97 0.70 -13.02
N GLN A 387 -20.05 -0.48 -13.64
CA GLN A 387 -20.11 -1.77 -12.96
C GLN A 387 -18.79 -2.51 -13.15
N LEU A 388 -18.13 -2.88 -12.06
CA LEU A 388 -16.86 -3.60 -12.03
C LEU A 388 -17.08 -5.00 -11.45
N ASP A 389 -16.52 -6.03 -12.08
CA ASP A 389 -16.56 -7.41 -11.58
C ASP A 389 -15.20 -8.08 -11.77
N PHE A 390 -14.56 -8.51 -10.67
CA PHE A 390 -13.16 -8.93 -10.65
C PHE A 390 -13.00 -10.44 -10.50
N ASP A 391 -12.29 -11.06 -11.44
CA ASP A 391 -11.99 -12.50 -11.46
C ASP A 391 -10.66 -12.86 -10.78
N SER A 392 -9.78 -11.88 -10.58
CA SER A 392 -8.54 -12.01 -9.81
C SER A 392 -8.15 -10.68 -9.17
N PRO A 393 -7.09 -10.64 -8.33
CA PRO A 393 -6.51 -9.39 -7.84
C PRO A 393 -6.09 -8.38 -8.90
N THR A 394 -5.89 -8.81 -10.15
CA THR A 394 -5.29 -8.00 -11.23
C THR A 394 -6.03 -8.07 -12.55
N THR A 395 -7.17 -8.76 -12.60
CA THR A 395 -7.98 -8.91 -13.83
C THR A 395 -9.48 -8.91 -13.51
N GLY A 396 -10.28 -8.39 -14.45
CA GLY A 396 -11.73 -8.33 -14.32
C GLY A 396 -12.43 -7.76 -15.55
N THR A 397 -13.65 -7.28 -15.35
CA THR A 397 -14.42 -6.54 -16.34
C THR A 397 -14.93 -5.22 -15.79
N ILE A 398 -15.10 -4.25 -16.68
CA ILE A 398 -15.90 -3.05 -16.43
C ILE A 398 -16.98 -2.91 -17.50
N LYS A 399 -18.18 -2.53 -17.08
CA LYS A 399 -19.19 -1.95 -17.96
C LYS A 399 -19.31 -0.47 -17.62
N LEU A 400 -18.92 0.41 -18.54
CA LEU A 400 -19.04 1.86 -18.38
C LEU A 400 -20.50 2.32 -18.58
N PRO A 401 -20.87 3.54 -18.14
CA PRO A 401 -22.11 4.17 -18.53
C PRO A 401 -22.30 4.14 -20.06
N PHE A 402 -23.54 3.97 -20.52
CA PHE A 402 -23.93 3.93 -21.94
C PHE A 402 -23.36 2.77 -22.80
N GLU A 403 -22.32 2.06 -22.34
CA GLU A 403 -21.83 0.84 -23.00
C GLU A 403 -22.76 -0.35 -22.69
N SER A 404 -23.03 -1.22 -23.68
CA SER A 404 -23.97 -2.35 -23.52
C SER A 404 -23.30 -3.61 -22.96
N THR A 405 -22.09 -3.93 -23.43
CA THR A 405 -21.29 -5.10 -23.07
C THR A 405 -20.16 -4.73 -22.11
N PRO A 406 -19.91 -5.52 -21.04
CA PRO A 406 -18.70 -5.39 -20.24
C PRO A 406 -17.43 -5.65 -21.08
N ARG A 407 -16.38 -4.86 -20.83
CA ARG A 407 -15.07 -4.96 -21.47
C ARG A 407 -14.05 -5.53 -20.49
N ARG A 408 -13.04 -6.22 -20.99
CA ARG A 408 -11.94 -6.76 -20.18
C ARG A 408 -11.01 -5.66 -19.69
N ILE A 409 -10.61 -5.76 -18.42
CA ILE A 409 -9.58 -4.90 -17.82
C ILE A 409 -8.56 -5.71 -17.05
N SER A 410 -7.31 -5.24 -17.08
CA SER A 410 -6.19 -5.81 -16.35
C SER A 410 -5.36 -4.69 -15.70
N ARG A 411 -4.77 -4.95 -14.54
CA ARG A 411 -3.81 -4.03 -13.94
C ARG A 411 -2.60 -3.91 -14.87
N TYR A 412 -2.33 -2.69 -15.30
CA TYR A 412 -1.32 -2.36 -16.30
C TYR A 412 0.08 -2.77 -15.84
N ARG A 413 0.97 -3.09 -16.79
CA ARG A 413 2.35 -3.52 -16.51
C ARG A 413 3.35 -2.69 -17.33
N TYR A 414 4.28 -2.04 -16.64
CA TYR A 414 5.34 -1.20 -17.20
C TYR A 414 6.70 -1.93 -17.28
N GLU A 415 6.97 -2.83 -16.34
CA GLU A 415 8.21 -3.62 -16.26
C GLU A 415 7.95 -5.12 -16.50
N ASP A 416 8.99 -5.90 -16.84
CA ASP A 416 8.91 -7.36 -16.75
C ASP A 416 9.54 -7.86 -15.45
N HIS A 417 8.89 -8.82 -14.81
CA HIS A 417 9.27 -9.36 -13.50
C HIS A 417 9.42 -10.87 -13.48
N THR A 418 9.36 -11.55 -14.64
CA THR A 418 9.67 -12.98 -14.77
C THR A 418 11.03 -13.34 -14.16
N GLU A 419 12.06 -12.52 -14.38
CA GLU A 419 13.39 -12.67 -13.77
C GLU A 419 13.36 -12.74 -12.23
N ARG A 420 12.38 -12.11 -11.57
CA ARG A 420 12.26 -12.18 -10.11
C ARG A 420 11.98 -13.59 -9.61
N PHE A 421 11.16 -14.33 -10.35
CA PHE A 421 10.73 -15.69 -10.02
C PHE A 421 11.78 -16.74 -10.37
N ASN A 422 12.79 -16.41 -11.19
CA ASN A 422 13.81 -17.34 -11.69
C ASN A 422 14.91 -17.66 -10.65
N ARG A 423 14.50 -18.14 -9.47
CA ARG A 423 15.37 -18.51 -8.33
C ARG A 423 14.69 -19.51 -7.39
N ALA A 424 15.47 -20.10 -6.50
CA ALA A 424 14.95 -20.85 -5.36
C ALA A 424 14.66 -19.92 -4.16
N PHE A 425 13.50 -20.12 -3.53
CA PHE A 425 13.04 -19.42 -2.33
C PHE A 425 12.90 -20.40 -1.16
N ALA A 426 13.33 -20.00 0.03
CA ALA A 426 12.98 -20.69 1.26
C ALA A 426 11.60 -20.17 1.72
N ALA A 427 10.58 -21.03 1.64
CA ALA A 427 9.19 -20.65 1.90
C ALA A 427 8.56 -21.47 3.02
N TYR A 428 7.43 -20.96 3.52
CA TYR A 428 6.42 -21.71 4.22
C TYR A 428 5.17 -21.80 3.35
N VAL A 429 4.60 -23.02 3.27
CA VAL A 429 3.38 -23.32 2.51
C VAL A 429 2.31 -23.74 3.51
N TYR A 430 1.28 -22.89 3.65
CA TYR A 430 0.19 -23.06 4.59
C TYR A 430 -1.05 -23.63 3.86
N PRO A 431 -1.60 -24.79 4.26
CA PRO A 431 -2.93 -25.20 3.82
C PRO A 431 -3.95 -24.11 4.20
N PHE A 432 -4.87 -23.76 3.30
CA PHE A 432 -5.78 -22.63 3.52
C PHE A 432 -6.68 -22.87 4.74
N GLY A 433 -6.71 -21.90 5.65
CA GLY A 433 -7.40 -22.01 6.95
C GLY A 433 -6.58 -22.68 8.05
N ASN A 434 -5.39 -23.23 7.76
CA ASN A 434 -4.44 -23.68 8.76
C ASN A 434 -3.38 -22.60 9.05
N TYR A 435 -2.96 -22.51 10.31
CA TYR A 435 -1.88 -21.64 10.79
C TYR A 435 -0.53 -22.38 10.90
N GLU A 436 -0.53 -23.71 10.77
CA GLU A 436 0.69 -24.53 10.64
C GLU A 436 1.06 -24.65 9.16
N GLY A 437 2.22 -24.09 8.81
CA GLY A 437 2.78 -24.15 7.46
C GLY A 437 3.98 -25.10 7.40
N MET A 438 4.10 -25.83 6.29
CA MET A 438 5.26 -26.69 6.04
C MET A 438 6.40 -25.86 5.44
N ARG A 439 7.62 -26.02 5.96
CA ARG A 439 8.82 -25.40 5.36
C ARG A 439 9.15 -26.11 4.05
N THR A 440 9.30 -25.34 2.98
CA THR A 440 9.44 -25.85 1.62
C THR A 440 10.43 -25.00 0.84
N LEU A 441 11.39 -25.64 0.16
CA LEU A 441 12.18 -25.00 -0.87
C LEU A 441 11.32 -24.95 -2.15
N LEU A 442 11.08 -23.74 -2.66
CA LEU A 442 10.39 -23.53 -3.94
C LEU A 442 11.42 -23.07 -4.96
N ASP A 443 11.90 -23.98 -5.80
CA ASP A 443 12.72 -23.64 -6.97
C ASP A 443 11.80 -23.27 -8.13
N ILE A 444 11.83 -22.02 -8.58
CA ILE A 444 10.84 -21.46 -9.52
C ILE A 444 11.54 -20.97 -10.79
N ALA A 445 10.90 -21.18 -11.93
CA ALA A 445 11.27 -20.61 -13.21
C ALA A 445 10.03 -20.17 -14.01
N ALA A 446 10.05 -18.93 -14.49
CA ALA A 446 9.05 -18.39 -15.40
C ALA A 446 9.80 -17.78 -16.58
N ARG A 447 9.77 -18.45 -17.74
CA ARG A 447 10.48 -18.02 -18.97
C ARG A 447 9.73 -18.51 -20.20
N SER A 448 9.68 -17.69 -21.26
CA SER A 448 9.12 -18.07 -22.57
C SER A 448 7.73 -18.72 -22.46
N ASP A 449 6.84 -18.07 -21.69
CA ASP A 449 5.46 -18.48 -21.37
C ASP A 449 5.32 -19.81 -20.60
N VAL A 450 6.41 -20.52 -20.32
CA VAL A 450 6.45 -21.74 -19.51
C VAL A 450 6.70 -21.42 -18.05
N PHE A 451 5.81 -21.91 -17.17
CA PHE A 451 6.01 -21.94 -15.73
C PHE A 451 6.51 -23.32 -15.30
N GLN A 452 7.54 -23.32 -14.46
CA GLN A 452 8.02 -24.48 -13.73
C GLN A 452 8.23 -24.10 -12.26
N MET A 453 7.82 -24.98 -11.36
CA MET A 453 8.17 -24.88 -9.94
C MET A 453 8.40 -26.27 -9.36
N LYS A 454 9.48 -26.46 -8.60
CA LYS A 454 9.73 -27.65 -7.80
C LYS A 454 9.60 -27.29 -6.32
N ALA A 455 8.56 -27.84 -5.70
CA ALA A 455 8.30 -27.70 -4.27
C ALA A 455 8.86 -28.91 -3.52
N THR A 456 9.93 -28.69 -2.76
CA THR A 456 10.61 -29.71 -1.95
C THR A 456 10.39 -29.39 -0.46
N PRO A 457 9.45 -30.04 0.23
CA PRO A 457 9.25 -29.83 1.67
C PRO A 457 10.44 -30.34 2.48
N THR A 458 10.58 -29.91 3.74
CA THR A 458 11.60 -30.46 4.65
C THR A 458 11.36 -31.93 5.04
N THR A 459 10.18 -32.48 4.74
CA THR A 459 9.77 -33.84 5.10
C THR A 459 8.80 -34.39 4.05
N GLY A 460 9.14 -35.53 3.45
CA GLY A 460 8.28 -36.26 2.50
C GLY A 460 8.29 -35.74 1.06
N ASN A 461 7.30 -36.20 0.29
CA ASN A 461 7.19 -36.07 -1.16
C ASN A 461 7.43 -34.65 -1.71
N TYR A 462 8.23 -34.54 -2.78
CA TYR A 462 8.33 -33.31 -3.57
C TYR A 462 7.27 -33.29 -4.69
N CYS A 463 6.91 -32.09 -5.15
CA CYS A 463 5.99 -31.91 -6.26
C CYS A 463 6.56 -30.94 -7.30
N GLU A 464 6.40 -31.28 -8.58
CA GLU A 464 6.77 -30.45 -9.72
C GLU A 464 5.50 -29.92 -10.39
N TYR A 465 5.46 -28.62 -10.64
CA TYR A 465 4.36 -27.89 -11.25
C TYR A 465 4.84 -27.43 -12.62
N LYS A 466 4.07 -27.73 -13.67
CA LYS A 466 4.38 -27.38 -15.05
C LYS A 466 3.13 -26.85 -15.73
N GLY A 467 3.22 -25.66 -16.31
CA GLY A 467 2.08 -25.00 -16.96
C GLY A 467 2.51 -23.83 -17.81
N THR A 468 1.54 -22.99 -18.19
CA THR A 468 1.81 -21.67 -18.75
C THR A 468 1.58 -20.59 -17.69
N TYR A 469 2.42 -19.56 -17.69
CA TYR A 469 2.15 -18.35 -16.91
C TYR A 469 1.57 -17.24 -17.80
N ARG A 470 0.85 -16.33 -17.15
CA ARG A 470 0.58 -14.98 -17.64
C ARG A 470 1.01 -13.99 -16.57
N LEU A 471 1.63 -12.88 -16.98
CA LEU A 471 1.91 -11.79 -16.04
C LEU A 471 0.59 -11.11 -15.63
N ALA A 472 0.50 -10.73 -14.36
CA ALA A 472 -0.74 -10.42 -13.67
C ALA A 472 -0.46 -9.33 -12.61
N GLY A 473 -0.63 -8.06 -12.99
CA GLY A 473 -0.25 -6.90 -12.18
C GLY A 473 1.20 -6.97 -11.69
N ASN A 474 1.39 -6.93 -10.37
CA ASN A 474 2.72 -6.99 -9.71
C ASN A 474 3.38 -8.41 -9.71
N GLY A 475 2.80 -9.40 -10.38
CA GLY A 475 3.31 -10.78 -10.35
C GLY A 475 2.87 -11.63 -11.54
N LEU A 476 2.66 -12.93 -11.31
CA LEU A 476 2.16 -13.87 -12.30
C LEU A 476 0.98 -14.71 -11.79
N ALA A 477 0.15 -15.13 -12.73
CA ALA A 477 -0.79 -16.23 -12.59
C ALA A 477 -0.30 -17.40 -13.46
N SER A 478 -0.57 -18.65 -13.08
CA SER A 478 -0.12 -19.84 -13.80
C SER A 478 -1.13 -20.97 -13.67
N GLU A 479 -1.37 -21.72 -14.76
CA GLU A 479 -2.33 -22.83 -14.80
C GLU A 479 -1.69 -24.03 -15.52
N GLY A 480 -1.94 -25.25 -15.02
CA GLY A 480 -1.34 -26.46 -15.59
C GLY A 480 -1.43 -27.70 -14.69
N THR A 481 -0.43 -28.57 -14.79
CA THR A 481 -0.35 -29.86 -14.10
C THR A 481 0.68 -29.83 -12.97
N ARG A 482 0.34 -30.43 -11.83
CA ARG A 482 1.24 -30.74 -10.72
C ARG A 482 1.39 -32.24 -10.60
N THR A 483 2.64 -32.70 -10.59
CA THR A 483 3.05 -34.10 -10.48
C THR A 483 3.82 -34.27 -9.17
N CYS A 484 3.39 -35.13 -8.26
CA CYS A 484 4.10 -35.39 -6.99
C CYS A 484 4.78 -36.75 -7.00
N PHE A 485 5.92 -36.85 -6.30
CA PHE A 485 6.79 -38.02 -6.28
C PHE A 485 7.08 -38.44 -4.84
N SER A 486 6.86 -39.73 -4.53
CA SER A 486 7.23 -40.27 -3.22
C SER A 486 8.74 -40.46 -3.07
N ASP A 487 9.21 -40.60 -1.83
CA ASP A 487 10.51 -41.21 -1.57
C ASP A 487 10.56 -42.57 -2.29
N GLY A 488 11.58 -42.78 -3.13
CA GLY A 488 11.66 -43.89 -4.09
C GLY A 488 11.31 -43.54 -5.54
N GLY A 489 10.77 -42.34 -5.83
CA GLY A 489 10.54 -41.84 -7.19
C GLY A 489 9.19 -42.19 -7.81
N THR A 490 8.27 -42.82 -7.07
CA THR A 490 6.96 -43.22 -7.58
C THR A 490 6.04 -42.00 -7.76
N THR A 491 5.53 -41.79 -8.97
CA THR A 491 4.57 -40.71 -9.28
C THR A 491 3.19 -40.99 -8.66
N THR A 492 2.62 -40.02 -7.94
CA THR A 492 1.37 -40.18 -7.19
C THR A 492 0.12 -39.63 -7.90
N THR A 493 0.13 -39.60 -9.24
CA THR A 493 -0.87 -38.99 -10.16
C THR A 493 -0.63 -37.50 -10.45
N ASP A 494 -0.94 -37.13 -11.70
CA ASP A 494 -1.00 -35.76 -12.20
C ASP A 494 -2.32 -35.09 -11.83
N THR A 495 -2.26 -33.92 -11.20
CA THR A 495 -3.43 -33.14 -10.76
C THR A 495 -3.40 -31.72 -11.32
N PRO A 496 -4.53 -31.11 -11.69
CA PRO A 496 -4.55 -29.71 -12.11
C PRO A 496 -4.20 -28.77 -10.96
N TYR A 497 -3.51 -27.67 -11.26
CA TYR A 497 -3.25 -26.57 -10.34
C TYR A 497 -3.52 -25.21 -11.01
N ARG A 498 -3.74 -24.20 -10.16
CA ARG A 498 -3.90 -22.80 -10.55
C ARG A 498 -3.17 -21.89 -9.55
N ILE A 499 -2.58 -20.81 -10.04
CA ILE A 499 -1.89 -19.77 -9.27
C ILE A 499 -2.46 -18.43 -9.75
N THR A 500 -2.84 -17.54 -8.83
CA THR A 500 -3.59 -16.32 -9.19
C THR A 500 -2.84 -15.00 -9.02
N ASP A 501 -1.75 -15.02 -8.26
CA ASP A 501 -1.19 -13.84 -7.59
C ASP A 501 0.17 -14.14 -6.94
N LEU A 502 1.04 -14.88 -7.64
CA LEU A 502 2.40 -15.12 -7.19
C LEU A 502 3.22 -13.84 -7.42
N THR A 503 3.69 -13.20 -6.36
CA THR A 503 4.44 -11.94 -6.39
C THR A 503 5.81 -12.09 -5.72
N VAL A 504 6.79 -11.29 -6.14
CA VAL A 504 8.11 -11.19 -5.50
C VAL A 504 8.48 -9.72 -5.35
N ASP A 505 8.46 -9.22 -4.12
CA ASP A 505 8.78 -7.82 -3.84
C ASP A 505 10.28 -7.50 -4.06
N ARG A 506 10.64 -6.21 -4.04
CA ARG A 506 12.04 -5.75 -4.18
C ARG A 506 13.01 -6.20 -3.07
N ASN A 507 12.51 -6.71 -1.95
CA ASN A 507 13.31 -7.27 -0.85
C ASN A 507 13.58 -8.79 -1.05
N GLY A 508 13.02 -9.38 -2.12
CA GLY A 508 13.05 -10.81 -2.44
C GLY A 508 11.84 -11.59 -1.89
N LEU A 509 10.82 -10.90 -1.36
CA LEU A 509 9.74 -11.50 -0.59
C LEU A 509 8.71 -12.16 -1.51
N LEU A 510 8.72 -13.49 -1.57
CA LEU A 510 7.74 -14.30 -2.30
C LEU A 510 6.41 -14.34 -1.54
N ARG A 511 5.30 -14.08 -2.22
CA ARG A 511 3.94 -14.39 -1.75
C ARG A 511 3.12 -15.03 -2.88
N GLY A 512 2.01 -15.68 -2.53
CA GLY A 512 0.97 -16.03 -3.49
C GLY A 512 0.03 -17.14 -3.05
N ARG A 513 -0.98 -17.41 -3.87
CA ARG A 513 -2.00 -18.45 -3.63
C ARG A 513 -1.91 -19.54 -4.68
N ILE A 514 -1.88 -20.80 -4.25
CA ILE A 514 -1.96 -21.99 -5.11
C ILE A 514 -3.31 -22.65 -4.84
N GLU A 515 -4.06 -22.98 -5.90
CA GLU A 515 -5.28 -23.78 -5.88
C GLU A 515 -4.98 -25.13 -6.52
N GLU A 516 -5.37 -26.22 -5.86
CA GLU A 516 -5.10 -27.60 -6.25
C GLU A 516 -6.34 -28.48 -6.02
N ALA A 517 -6.29 -29.74 -6.48
CA ALA A 517 -7.34 -30.72 -6.23
C ALA A 517 -7.60 -30.98 -4.73
N GLU A 518 -6.55 -30.93 -3.89
CA GLU A 518 -6.66 -31.13 -2.43
C GLU A 518 -7.11 -29.86 -1.68
N GLY A 519 -7.11 -28.70 -2.34
CA GLY A 519 -7.53 -27.43 -1.78
C GLY A 519 -6.61 -26.26 -2.14
N THR A 520 -6.79 -25.14 -1.43
CA THR A 520 -5.95 -23.94 -1.59
C THR A 520 -4.78 -23.97 -0.60
N ARG A 521 -3.63 -23.43 -1.00
CA ARG A 521 -2.49 -23.13 -0.13
C ARG A 521 -2.06 -21.67 -0.28
N LEU A 522 -1.54 -21.09 0.81
CA LEU A 522 -0.89 -19.78 0.83
C LEU A 522 0.62 -19.96 0.95
N VAL A 523 1.38 -19.20 0.15
CA VAL A 523 2.83 -19.24 0.06
C VAL A 523 3.42 -17.94 0.56
N THR A 524 4.49 -18.03 1.33
CA THR A 524 5.25 -16.89 1.87
C THR A 524 6.71 -17.32 2.04
N GLY A 525 7.67 -16.60 1.44
CA GLY A 525 9.09 -16.96 1.50
C GLY A 525 10.05 -15.87 1.07
N ARG A 526 11.35 -16.21 1.00
CA ARG A 526 12.43 -15.32 0.59
C ARG A 526 13.65 -16.10 0.06
#